data_AF-R7F3F5-F1
#
_entry.id   AF-R7F3F5-F1
#
_cell.length_a   1.000
_cell.length_b   1.000
_cell.length_c   1.000
_cell.angle_alpha   90.00
_cell.angle_beta   90.00
_cell.angle_gamma   90.00
#
_symmetry.space_group_name_H-M   'P 1'
#
loop_
_entity.id
_entity.type
_entity.pdbx_description
1 polymer ?
#
loop_
_entity_poly.entity_id
_entity_poly.type
_entity_poly.pdbx_seq_one_letter_code
_entity_poly.pdbx_strand_id
1 'polypeptide(L)'
;MLKGIGDRYNILAPYYGLGFPMIDSCLTSQSKIDKLMHKSSFYRFNTIWWRILLYHIVNKGHEPDGFIAKPQPPFPPKLNVVTQETLYVAETMAEFDRMLSECSAKNVKVIVIMPPIYVIDRTNHTITKKVEEIVRRYDNAMLINDASNKLFLSHPEYFFDDSHLNAEGALIYSKMKAPEIKEFLNKKK
;
A
#
# COMPACT_ATOMS: atom_id res chain seq x y z
N MET A 1 5.99 -16.66 12.43
CA MET A 1 5.10 -15.84 11.59
C MET A 1 4.35 -14.87 12.50
N LEU A 2 4.64 -13.58 12.42
CA LEU A 2 3.87 -12.55 13.13
C LEU A 2 2.45 -12.56 12.54
N LYS A 3 1.50 -13.05 13.33
CA LYS A 3 0.06 -12.93 13.07
C LYS A 3 -0.35 -11.49 13.37
N GLY A 4 -0.26 -10.62 12.37
CA GLY A 4 -0.73 -9.24 12.46
C GLY A 4 -1.02 -8.66 11.08
N ILE A 5 -1.90 -7.67 11.03
CA ILE A 5 -2.44 -7.07 9.80
C ILE A 5 -1.34 -6.34 8.98
N GLY A 6 -0.13 -6.24 9.52
CA GLY A 6 1.10 -5.80 8.84
C GLY A 6 1.88 -4.80 9.68
N ASP A 7 3.21 -4.77 9.53
CA ASP A 7 4.11 -3.90 10.32
C ASP A 7 4.01 -2.40 9.97
N ARG A 8 3.14 -2.00 9.04
CA ARG A 8 3.09 -0.65 8.46
C ARG A 8 1.96 0.27 8.97
N TYR A 9 1.22 -0.13 10.01
CA TYR A 9 0.19 0.73 10.61
C TYR A 9 0.74 1.79 11.59
N ASN A 10 2.06 1.84 11.80
CA ASN A 10 2.69 2.80 12.71
C ASN A 10 2.41 4.27 12.38
N ILE A 11 2.05 4.59 11.14
CA ILE A 11 1.58 5.94 10.76
C ILE A 11 0.26 6.32 11.44
N LEU A 12 -0.56 5.32 11.78
CA LEU A 12 -1.83 5.50 12.48
C LEU A 12 -1.69 5.42 14.01
N ALA A 13 -0.47 5.19 14.53
CA ALA A 13 -0.21 5.16 15.97
C ALA A 13 -0.78 6.38 16.72
N PRO A 14 -0.75 7.63 16.20
CA PRO A 14 -1.40 8.78 16.82
C PRO A 14 -2.87 8.58 17.21
N TYR A 15 -3.61 7.75 16.48
CA TYR A 15 -5.02 7.50 16.68
C TYR A 15 -5.32 6.33 17.63
N TYR A 16 -4.28 5.66 18.15
CA TYR A 16 -4.44 4.52 19.04
C TYR A 16 -5.21 4.89 20.32
N GLY A 17 -6.26 4.13 20.61
CA GLY A 17 -7.12 4.29 21.79
C GLY A 17 -8.06 5.49 21.72
N LEU A 18 -8.23 6.12 20.56
CA LEU A 18 -9.20 7.22 20.36
C LEU A 18 -10.60 6.72 19.93
N GLY A 19 -10.84 5.40 19.97
CA GLY A 19 -12.14 4.82 19.64
C GLY A 19 -12.32 4.51 18.16
N PHE A 20 -11.23 4.22 17.43
CA PHE A 20 -11.25 3.76 16.04
C PHE A 20 -10.96 2.25 15.98
N PRO A 21 -11.98 1.36 15.99
CA PRO A 21 -11.76 -0.08 16.16
C PRO A 21 -10.84 -0.70 15.11
N MET A 22 -10.92 -0.24 13.86
CA MET A 22 -10.05 -0.66 12.76
C MET A 22 -8.57 -0.32 13.02
N ILE A 23 -8.29 0.89 13.54
CA ILE A 23 -6.91 1.31 13.82
C ILE A 23 -6.36 0.53 15.01
N ASP A 24 -7.17 0.41 16.05
CA ASP A 24 -6.80 -0.31 17.26
C ASP A 24 -6.56 -1.79 16.97
N SER A 25 -7.38 -2.45 16.15
CA SER A 25 -7.17 -3.86 15.76
C SER A 25 -5.85 -4.06 15.01
N CYS A 26 -5.51 -3.15 14.09
CA CYS A 26 -4.28 -3.22 13.32
C CYS A 26 -3.03 -3.05 14.21
N LEU A 27 -3.01 -2.06 15.09
CA LEU A 27 -1.88 -1.76 15.96
C LEU A 27 -1.72 -2.78 17.11
N THR A 28 -2.83 -3.28 17.65
CA THR A 28 -2.81 -4.30 18.72
C THR A 28 -2.35 -5.68 18.25
N SER A 29 -2.36 -5.94 16.94
CA SER A 29 -1.96 -7.23 16.38
C SER A 29 -0.45 -7.47 16.34
N GLN A 30 0.38 -6.45 16.60
CA GLN A 30 1.84 -6.52 16.42
C GLN A 30 2.58 -7.16 17.61
N SER A 31 2.41 -6.66 18.85
CA SER A 31 2.95 -7.30 20.07
C SER A 31 2.39 -6.69 21.37
N LYS A 32 2.57 -7.36 22.52
CA LYS A 32 2.23 -6.80 23.85
C LYS A 32 3.08 -5.58 24.21
N ILE A 33 4.32 -5.52 23.72
CA ILE A 33 5.23 -4.39 23.92
C ILE A 33 4.73 -3.19 23.12
N ASP A 34 4.36 -3.38 21.86
CA ASP A 34 3.82 -2.29 21.02
C ASP A 34 2.53 -1.72 21.62
N LYS A 35 1.64 -2.58 22.14
CA LYS A 35 0.45 -2.11 22.89
C LYS A 35 0.78 -1.19 24.05
N LEU A 36 1.85 -1.48 24.79
CA LEU A 36 2.31 -0.65 25.89
C LEU A 36 2.94 0.63 25.36
N MET A 37 3.80 0.53 24.36
CA MET A 37 4.52 1.66 23.78
C MET A 37 3.57 2.65 23.10
N HIS A 38 2.47 2.20 22.48
CA HIS A 38 1.43 3.09 21.92
C HIS A 38 0.68 3.90 22.99
N LYS A 39 0.76 3.54 24.29
CA LYS A 39 0.25 4.39 25.38
C LYS A 39 1.18 5.56 25.70
N SER A 40 2.46 5.48 25.34
CA SER A 40 3.40 6.59 25.48
C SER A 40 3.17 7.63 24.39
N SER A 41 2.93 8.88 24.76
CA SER A 41 2.83 9.99 23.81
C SER A 41 4.11 10.13 22.98
N PHE A 42 5.28 9.94 23.60
CA PHE A 42 6.56 10.01 22.88
C PHE A 42 6.66 8.98 21.76
N TYR A 43 6.44 7.70 22.06
CA TYR A 43 6.54 6.63 21.06
C TYR A 43 5.41 6.69 20.02
N ARG A 44 4.20 7.03 20.46
CA ARG A 44 3.01 7.13 19.61
C ARG A 44 3.21 8.10 18.44
N PHE A 45 3.81 9.25 18.69
CA PHE A 45 4.06 10.27 17.66
C PHE A 45 5.43 10.13 16.99
N ASN A 46 6.34 9.34 17.57
CA ASN A 46 7.71 9.18 17.08
C ASN A 46 8.09 7.71 16.96
N THR A 47 7.28 6.89 16.30
CA THR A 47 7.57 5.45 16.11
C THR A 47 8.89 5.20 15.38
N ILE A 48 9.40 6.21 14.65
CA ILE A 48 10.67 6.21 13.94
C ILE A 48 11.75 7.06 14.64
N TRP A 49 11.60 7.39 15.93
CA TRP A 49 12.52 8.27 16.67
C TRP A 49 13.99 7.86 16.54
N TRP A 50 14.26 6.55 16.55
CA TRP A 50 15.61 6.02 16.36
C TRP A 50 16.17 6.37 14.97
N ARG A 51 15.32 6.31 13.93
CA ARG A 51 15.69 6.70 12.57
C ARG A 51 15.89 8.20 12.44
N ILE A 52 15.07 9.02 13.11
CA ILE A 52 15.24 10.48 13.18
C ILE A 52 16.60 10.81 13.80
N LEU A 53 16.95 10.16 14.93
CA LEU A 53 18.25 10.34 15.58
C LEU A 53 19.40 9.91 14.66
N LEU A 54 19.27 8.79 13.95
CA LEU A 54 20.27 8.34 12.98
C LEU A 54 20.45 9.31 11.80
N TYR A 55 19.40 9.96 11.31
CA TYR A 55 19.52 10.94 10.22
C TYR A 55 20.26 12.21 10.63
N HIS A 56 20.34 12.54 11.93
CA HIS A 56 21.20 13.63 12.40
C HIS A 56 22.69 13.27 12.37
N ILE A 57 23.01 11.97 12.36
CA ILE A 57 24.39 11.46 12.33
C ILE A 57 24.80 11.09 10.89
N VAL A 58 23.84 10.64 10.08
CA VAL A 58 24.04 10.17 8.71
C VAL A 58 23.32 11.09 7.73
N ASN A 59 24.08 11.98 7.09
CA ASN A 59 23.58 12.80 5.99
C ASN A 59 23.34 11.93 4.74
N LYS A 60 22.10 11.46 4.57
CA LYS A 60 21.60 11.10 3.23
C LYS A 60 21.07 12.39 2.64
N GLY A 61 21.57 12.82 1.49
CA GLY A 61 21.12 14.04 0.82
C GLY A 61 19.59 14.15 0.88
N HIS A 62 19.09 15.18 1.56
CA HIS A 62 17.67 15.40 1.74
C HIS A 62 17.16 16.21 0.56
N GLU A 63 16.14 15.68 -0.13
CA GLU A 63 15.31 16.47 -1.02
C GLU A 63 14.46 17.46 -0.19
N PRO A 64 14.31 18.72 -0.61
CA PRO A 64 13.81 19.82 0.22
C PRO A 64 12.35 19.67 0.70
N ASP A 65 11.52 18.86 0.04
CA ASP A 65 10.07 18.86 0.24
C ASP A 65 9.51 17.62 0.97
N GLY A 66 10.37 16.82 1.61
CA GLY A 66 9.95 15.66 2.40
C GLY A 66 9.45 14.45 1.58
N PHE A 67 9.45 14.55 0.26
CA PHE A 67 9.24 13.44 -0.67
C PHE A 67 10.58 12.76 -1.00
N ILE A 68 10.70 11.47 -0.69
CA ILE A 68 11.88 10.67 -1.05
C ILE A 68 11.42 9.57 -1.98
N ALA A 69 11.59 9.80 -3.28
CA ALA A 69 11.31 8.79 -4.28
C ALA A 69 12.36 7.67 -4.28
N LYS A 70 11.97 6.47 -4.72
CA LYS A 70 12.94 5.43 -5.05
C LYS A 70 13.69 5.85 -6.32
N PRO A 71 15.03 5.94 -6.30
CA PRO A 71 15.80 6.31 -7.48
C PRO A 71 15.74 5.20 -8.53
N GLN A 72 16.17 5.47 -9.75
CA GLN A 72 16.46 4.40 -10.69
C GLN A 72 17.68 3.59 -10.18
N PRO A 73 17.61 2.25 -10.14
CA PRO A 73 18.73 1.42 -9.73
C PRO A 73 19.82 1.46 -10.81
N PRO A 74 21.10 1.25 -10.45
CA PRO A 74 22.20 1.23 -11.43
C PRO A 74 22.05 0.11 -12.47
N PHE A 75 21.32 -0.95 -12.13
CA PHE A 75 20.97 -2.03 -13.02
C PHE A 75 19.45 -2.21 -13.00
N PRO A 76 18.78 -2.22 -14.15
CA PRO A 76 17.34 -2.49 -14.21
C PRO A 76 17.01 -3.88 -13.65
N PRO A 77 15.82 -4.06 -13.04
CA PRO A 77 15.40 -5.37 -12.54
C PRO A 77 15.26 -6.38 -13.68
N LYS A 78 15.45 -7.66 -13.35
CA LYS A 78 15.24 -8.76 -14.29
C LYS A 78 13.78 -9.17 -14.29
N LEU A 79 13.24 -9.45 -15.47
CA LEU A 79 11.87 -9.92 -15.60
C LEU A 79 11.78 -11.35 -15.08
N ASN A 80 11.03 -11.53 -14.00
CA ASN A 80 10.84 -12.83 -13.36
C ASN A 80 9.50 -13.45 -13.77
N VAL A 81 9.44 -14.78 -13.82
CA VAL A 81 8.19 -15.52 -14.02
C VAL A 81 7.77 -16.11 -12.68
N VAL A 82 6.60 -15.72 -12.19
CA VAL A 82 6.03 -16.25 -10.95
C VAL A 82 5.09 -17.38 -11.32
N THR A 83 5.36 -18.57 -10.80
CA THR A 83 4.54 -19.78 -11.02
C THR A 83 3.93 -20.31 -9.72
N GLN A 84 4.46 -19.88 -8.57
CA GLN A 84 3.97 -20.29 -7.27
C GLN A 84 2.92 -19.30 -6.75
N GLU A 85 1.74 -19.82 -6.47
CA GLU A 85 0.64 -19.05 -5.89
C GLU A 85 0.95 -18.62 -4.46
N THR A 86 0.69 -17.35 -4.15
CA THR A 86 0.60 -16.88 -2.77
C THR A 86 -0.87 -16.86 -2.36
N LEU A 87 -1.20 -17.53 -1.25
CA LEU A 87 -2.55 -17.51 -0.70
C LEU A 87 -2.79 -16.22 0.09
N TYR A 88 -4.00 -15.67 0.00
CA TYR A 88 -4.38 -14.56 0.86
C TYR A 88 -4.56 -15.01 2.31
N VAL A 89 -4.36 -14.08 3.24
CA VAL A 89 -4.71 -14.25 4.66
C VAL A 89 -6.17 -13.83 4.84
N ALA A 90 -7.00 -14.74 5.36
CA ALA A 90 -8.45 -14.52 5.45
C ALA A 90 -8.80 -13.31 6.33
N GLU A 91 -8.08 -13.11 7.42
CA GLU A 91 -8.23 -11.98 8.33
C GLU A 91 -7.92 -10.64 7.64
N THR A 92 -6.90 -10.60 6.79
CA THR A 92 -6.56 -9.41 6.01
C THR A 92 -7.66 -9.07 4.99
N MET A 93 -8.23 -10.09 4.34
CA MET A 93 -9.34 -9.89 3.40
C MET A 93 -10.62 -9.43 4.11
N ALA A 94 -10.88 -9.96 5.31
CA ALA A 94 -12.01 -9.52 6.14
C ALA A 94 -11.85 -8.06 6.62
N GLU A 95 -10.63 -7.63 6.96
CA GLU A 95 -10.35 -6.24 7.32
C GLU A 95 -10.53 -5.30 6.12
N PHE A 96 -10.01 -5.70 4.95
CA PHE A 96 -10.17 -4.94 3.72
C PHE A 96 -11.65 -4.76 3.35
N ASP A 97 -12.45 -5.82 3.47
CA ASP A 97 -13.90 -5.76 3.29
C ASP A 97 -14.58 -4.80 4.27
N ARG A 98 -14.21 -4.87 5.55
CA ARG A 98 -14.74 -3.95 6.59
C ARG A 98 -14.40 -2.50 6.26
N MET A 99 -13.19 -2.21 5.80
CA MET A 99 -12.78 -0.87 5.42
C MET A 99 -13.65 -0.32 4.27
N LEU A 100 -13.91 -1.12 3.22
CA LEU A 100 -14.79 -0.70 2.13
C LEU A 100 -16.23 -0.47 2.59
N SER A 101 -16.73 -1.32 3.49
CA SER A 101 -18.05 -1.17 4.11
C SER A 101 -18.18 0.13 4.89
N GLU A 102 -17.20 0.45 5.75
CA GLU A 102 -17.18 1.71 6.50
C GLU A 102 -17.10 2.94 5.59
N CYS A 103 -16.29 2.88 4.53
CA CYS A 103 -16.23 3.93 3.52
C CYS A 103 -17.57 4.09 2.80
N SER A 104 -18.23 2.98 2.44
CA SER A 104 -19.54 3.00 1.78
C SER A 104 -20.60 3.67 2.64
N ALA A 105 -20.70 3.29 3.92
CA ALA A 105 -21.62 3.86 4.90
C ALA A 105 -21.42 5.38 5.09
N LYS A 106 -20.18 5.87 4.92
CA LYS A 106 -19.81 7.28 5.04
C LYS A 106 -19.80 8.03 3.71
N ASN A 107 -20.28 7.41 2.62
CA ASN A 107 -20.24 7.98 1.27
C ASN A 107 -18.83 8.37 0.78
N VAL A 108 -17.80 7.68 1.26
CA VAL A 108 -16.42 7.87 0.83
C VAL A 108 -16.15 7.00 -0.40
N LYS A 109 -15.70 7.62 -1.49
CA LYS A 109 -15.25 6.90 -2.68
C LYS A 109 -13.88 6.28 -2.44
N VAL A 110 -13.70 5.03 -2.87
CA VAL A 110 -12.45 4.29 -2.69
C VAL A 110 -11.93 3.83 -4.05
N ILE A 111 -10.63 4.03 -4.28
CA ILE A 111 -9.94 3.50 -5.44
C ILE A 111 -8.89 2.53 -4.93
N VAL A 112 -8.99 1.28 -5.34
CA VAL A 112 -8.06 0.20 -5.01
C VAL A 112 -7.17 0.03 -6.22
N ILE A 113 -5.85 0.14 -6.03
CA ILE A 113 -4.88 0.09 -7.11
C ILE A 113 -3.97 -1.12 -6.89
N MET A 114 -3.92 -2.00 -7.89
CA MET A 114 -2.85 -2.99 -8.03
C MET A 114 -1.88 -2.43 -9.09
N PRO A 115 -0.78 -1.78 -8.66
CA PRO A 115 0.10 -1.06 -9.58
C PRO A 115 0.85 -2.03 -10.50
N PRO A 116 1.46 -1.52 -11.58
CA PRO A 116 2.36 -2.32 -12.41
C PRO A 116 3.47 -2.95 -11.59
N ILE A 117 3.72 -4.22 -11.86
CA ILE A 117 4.83 -5.01 -11.32
C ILE A 117 5.65 -5.56 -12.49
N TYR A 118 6.96 -5.72 -12.30
CA TYR A 118 7.87 -6.18 -13.34
C TYR A 118 8.05 -7.71 -13.27
N VAL A 119 6.93 -8.42 -13.32
CA VAL A 119 6.88 -9.88 -13.29
C VAL A 119 5.84 -10.42 -14.27
N ILE A 120 6.11 -11.60 -14.83
CA ILE A 120 5.12 -12.39 -15.55
C ILE A 120 4.47 -13.34 -14.55
N ASP A 121 3.27 -13.00 -14.10
CA ASP A 121 2.48 -13.86 -13.22
C ASP A 121 1.76 -14.94 -14.04
N ARG A 122 2.08 -16.21 -13.78
CA ARG A 122 1.44 -17.40 -14.37
C ARG A 122 0.68 -18.22 -13.32
N THR A 123 0.34 -17.61 -12.21
CA THR A 123 -0.44 -18.25 -11.13
C THR A 123 -1.94 -18.22 -11.45
N ASN A 124 -2.77 -18.69 -10.52
CA ASN A 124 -4.23 -18.60 -10.62
C ASN A 124 -4.78 -17.23 -10.19
N HIS A 125 -3.93 -16.30 -9.76
CA HIS A 125 -4.29 -14.95 -9.32
C HIS A 125 -5.36 -14.94 -8.20
N THR A 126 -5.22 -15.81 -7.21
CA THR A 126 -6.20 -16.02 -6.14
C THR A 126 -6.43 -14.75 -5.31
N ILE A 127 -5.36 -14.02 -5.00
CA ILE A 127 -5.44 -12.73 -4.28
C ILE A 127 -6.21 -11.71 -5.12
N THR A 128 -5.84 -11.53 -6.39
CA THR A 128 -6.49 -10.59 -7.31
C THR A 128 -7.97 -10.89 -7.47
N LYS A 129 -8.33 -12.15 -7.70
CA LYS A 129 -9.73 -12.59 -7.80
C LYS A 129 -10.51 -12.30 -6.52
N LYS A 130 -9.89 -12.49 -5.35
CA LYS A 130 -10.56 -12.20 -4.08
C LYS A 130 -10.76 -10.69 -3.85
N VAL A 131 -9.77 -9.87 -4.20
CA VAL A 131 -9.89 -8.41 -4.17
C VAL A 131 -10.98 -7.94 -5.13
N GLU A 132 -11.02 -8.45 -6.35
CA GLU A 132 -12.06 -8.18 -7.34
C GLU A 132 -13.45 -8.53 -6.82
N GLU A 133 -13.62 -9.72 -6.24
CA GLU A 133 -14.87 -10.17 -5.64
C GLU A 133 -15.34 -9.19 -4.55
N ILE A 134 -14.45 -8.79 -3.65
CA ILE A 134 -14.77 -7.88 -2.55
C ILE A 134 -15.15 -6.49 -3.08
N VAL A 135 -14.34 -5.90 -3.96
CA VAL A 135 -14.56 -4.54 -4.49
C VAL A 135 -15.86 -4.45 -5.27
N ARG A 136 -16.23 -5.47 -6.05
CA ARG A 136 -17.48 -5.49 -6.84
C ARG A 136 -18.76 -5.44 -6.02
N ARG A 137 -18.70 -5.68 -4.71
CA ARG A 137 -19.86 -5.56 -3.80
C ARG A 137 -20.18 -4.11 -3.41
N TYR A 138 -19.32 -3.16 -3.77
CA TYR A 138 -19.40 -1.78 -3.31
C TYR A 138 -19.46 -0.78 -4.47
N ASP A 139 -20.60 -0.11 -4.65
CA ASP A 139 -20.78 0.90 -5.70
C ASP A 139 -19.89 2.14 -5.53
N ASN A 140 -19.39 2.39 -4.32
CA ASN A 140 -18.46 3.48 -4.00
C ASN A 140 -16.99 3.09 -4.21
N ALA A 141 -16.69 1.89 -4.72
CA ALA A 141 -15.33 1.41 -4.91
C ALA A 141 -15.03 1.10 -6.38
N MET A 142 -13.78 1.34 -6.78
CA MET A 142 -13.24 0.97 -8.10
C MET A 142 -11.93 0.23 -7.93
N LEU A 143 -11.73 -0.85 -8.69
CA LEU A 143 -10.45 -1.53 -8.79
C LEU A 143 -9.76 -1.14 -10.10
N ILE A 144 -8.54 -0.65 -9.99
CA ILE A 144 -7.61 -0.50 -11.11
C ILE A 144 -6.55 -1.58 -10.96
N ASN A 145 -6.60 -2.58 -11.84
CA ASN A 145 -5.61 -3.67 -11.85
C ASN A 145 -4.67 -3.51 -13.05
N ASP A 146 -3.48 -2.96 -12.80
CA ASP A 146 -2.44 -2.72 -13.77
C ASP A 146 -1.21 -3.62 -13.56
N ALA A 147 -1.31 -4.68 -12.73
CA ALA A 147 -0.20 -5.56 -12.39
C ALA A 147 0.53 -6.11 -13.65
N SER A 148 -0.23 -6.45 -14.69
CA SER A 148 0.28 -6.97 -15.97
C SER A 148 0.27 -5.93 -17.10
N ASN A 149 0.42 -4.63 -16.78
CA ASN A 149 0.36 -3.57 -17.78
C ASN A 149 1.52 -3.69 -18.79
N LYS A 150 1.17 -3.87 -20.07
CA LYS A 150 2.13 -4.15 -21.15
C LYS A 150 3.19 -3.07 -21.34
N LEU A 151 2.83 -1.79 -21.15
CA LEU A 151 3.78 -0.68 -21.25
C LEU A 151 4.89 -0.85 -20.20
N PHE A 152 4.51 -1.14 -18.96
CA PHE A 152 5.48 -1.26 -17.87
C PHE A 152 6.31 -2.55 -17.99
N LEU A 153 5.72 -3.65 -18.45
CA LEU A 153 6.47 -4.90 -18.69
C LEU A 153 7.55 -4.76 -19.79
N SER A 154 7.46 -3.77 -20.68
CA SER A 154 8.49 -3.51 -21.69
C SER A 154 9.50 -2.42 -21.31
N HIS A 155 9.37 -1.80 -20.12
CA HIS A 155 10.23 -0.68 -19.68
C HIS A 155 10.79 -0.95 -18.26
N PRO A 156 11.79 -1.84 -18.09
CA PRO A 156 12.42 -2.12 -16.80
C PRO A 156 13.00 -0.88 -16.12
N GLU A 157 13.37 0.14 -16.88
CA GLU A 157 13.86 1.43 -16.39
C GLU A 157 12.86 2.23 -15.57
N TYR A 158 11.57 1.87 -15.57
CA TYR A 158 10.54 2.48 -14.72
C TYR A 158 10.46 1.88 -13.31
N PHE A 159 11.27 0.87 -13.03
CA PHE A 159 11.22 0.11 -11.79
C PHE A 159 12.44 0.35 -10.91
N PHE A 160 12.23 0.29 -9.60
CA PHE A 160 13.28 0.20 -8.59
C PHE A 160 13.68 -1.25 -8.32
N ASP A 161 12.67 -2.10 -8.20
CA ASP A 161 12.78 -3.56 -8.10
C ASP A 161 11.59 -4.19 -8.85
N ASP A 162 11.45 -5.51 -8.83
CA ASP A 162 10.39 -6.20 -9.58
C ASP A 162 8.95 -5.91 -9.09
N SER A 163 8.80 -5.25 -7.94
CA SER A 163 7.52 -5.01 -7.28
C SER A 163 7.21 -3.53 -7.09
N HIS A 164 8.19 -2.63 -7.28
CA HIS A 164 8.05 -1.21 -7.01
C HIS A 164 8.56 -0.35 -8.16
N LEU A 165 7.74 0.63 -8.57
CA LEU A 165 8.15 1.70 -9.49
C LEU A 165 9.22 2.61 -8.85
N ASN A 166 10.08 3.17 -9.68
CA ASN A 166 10.95 4.28 -9.31
C ASN A 166 10.24 5.63 -9.51
N ALA A 167 10.94 6.73 -9.24
CA ALA A 167 10.41 8.09 -9.37
C ALA A 167 9.75 8.37 -10.73
N GLU A 168 10.43 8.03 -11.82
CA GLU A 168 9.95 8.28 -13.18
C GLU A 168 8.77 7.37 -13.54
N GLY A 169 8.89 6.08 -13.23
CA GLY A 169 7.79 5.13 -13.43
C GLY A 169 6.52 5.53 -12.67
N ALA A 170 6.66 5.98 -11.42
CA ALA A 170 5.55 6.46 -10.62
C ALA A 170 4.92 7.73 -11.19
N LEU A 171 5.72 8.67 -11.72
CA LEU A 171 5.24 9.89 -12.37
C LEU A 171 4.44 9.56 -13.64
N ILE A 172 4.97 8.69 -14.50
CA ILE A 172 4.30 8.23 -15.72
C ILE A 172 2.99 7.52 -15.38
N TYR A 173 3.02 6.59 -14.42
CA TYR A 173 1.83 5.87 -13.99
C TYR A 173 0.75 6.80 -13.44
N SER A 174 1.14 7.76 -12.59
CA SER A 174 0.22 8.74 -12.01
C SER A 174 -0.46 9.59 -13.09
N LYS A 175 0.31 10.08 -14.08
CA LYS A 175 -0.24 10.84 -15.22
C LYS A 175 -1.21 9.99 -16.05
N MET A 176 -0.88 8.72 -16.29
CA MET A 176 -1.73 7.79 -17.04
C MET A 176 -3.06 7.52 -16.34
N LYS A 177 -3.06 7.40 -15.00
CA LYS A 177 -4.26 7.06 -14.21
C LYS A 177 -5.11 8.26 -13.80
N ALA A 178 -4.54 9.46 -13.77
CA ALA A 178 -5.25 10.66 -13.32
C ALA A 178 -6.60 10.92 -14.04
N PRO A 179 -6.74 10.71 -15.37
CA PRO A 179 -8.04 10.87 -16.04
C PRO A 179 -9.10 9.88 -15.57
N GLU A 180 -8.76 8.60 -15.47
CA GLU A 180 -9.64 7.51 -15.01
C GLU A 180 -10.11 7.76 -13.56
N ILE A 181 -9.17 8.17 -12.68
CA ILE A 181 -9.46 8.57 -11.30
C ILE A 181 -10.43 9.76 -11.27
N LYS A 182 -10.18 10.79 -12.08
CA LYS A 182 -11.03 11.99 -12.13
C LYS A 182 -12.45 11.67 -12.58
N GLU A 183 -12.62 10.77 -13.54
CA GLU A 183 -13.94 10.32 -13.99
C GLU A 183 -14.71 9.63 -12.87
N PHE A 184 -14.08 8.68 -12.18
CA PHE A 184 -14.69 7.98 -11.05
C PHE A 184 -15.10 8.94 -9.91
N LEU A 185 -14.24 9.92 -9.60
CA LEU A 185 -14.53 10.94 -8.60
C LEU A 185 -15.72 11.84 -8.98
N ASN A 186 -15.93 12.10 -10.27
CA ASN A 186 -17.04 12.95 -10.75
C ASN A 186 -18.36 12.20 -10.95
N LYS A 187 -18.36 10.87 -10.98
CA LYS A 187 -19.58 10.06 -11.12
C LYS A 187 -20.55 10.36 -9.98
N LYS A 188 -21.71 10.98 -10.26
CA LYS A 188 -22.75 11.20 -9.24
C LYS A 188 -23.32 9.84 -8.82
N LYS A 189 -23.65 9.70 -7.53
CA LYS A 189 -24.46 8.57 -7.04
C LYS A 189 -25.86 8.66 -7.62
#